data_AF-A0A371DRH5-F1
#
_entry.id   AF-A0A371DRH5-F1
#
_cell.length_a   1.000
_cell.length_b   1.000
_cell.length_c   1.000
_cell.angle_alpha   90.00
_cell.angle_beta   90.00
_cell.angle_gamma   90.00
#
_symmetry.space_group_name_H-M   'P 1'
#
loop_
_entity.id
_entity.type
_entity.pdbx_description
1 polymer ?
#
loop_
_entity_poly.entity_id
_entity_poly.type
_entity_poly.pdbx_seq_one_letter_code
_entity_poly.pdbx_strand_id
1 'polypeptide(L)'
;MPQHDGPYSFGDLQAATEAIDTLLNSGISDHALHARAREALDVLNLEAAAPCNKPPYLEQFADSWPPSPAFTVKSLFESMLDVTEDLGLKQGFRYTSAAICVFSDAAHPVNEGVERA
;
A
#
# COMPACT_ATOMS: atom_id res chain seq x y z
N MET A 1 5.08 30.44 -2.56
CA MET A 1 4.64 29.06 -2.87
C MET A 1 4.74 28.28 -1.58
N PRO A 2 3.66 27.69 -1.06
CA PRO A 2 3.74 26.92 0.16
C PRO A 2 4.58 25.66 -0.12
N GLN A 3 5.61 25.44 0.70
CA GLN A 3 6.34 24.18 0.71
C GLN A 3 5.33 23.12 1.17
N HIS A 4 5.03 22.18 0.26
CA HIS A 4 4.23 21.02 0.59
C HIS A 4 5.16 20.08 1.35
N ASP A 5 5.26 20.27 2.67
CA ASP A 5 5.88 19.28 3.55
C ASP A 5 5.00 18.04 3.51
N GLY A 6 5.31 17.14 2.57
CA GLY A 6 4.71 15.82 2.54
C GLY A 6 4.97 15.10 3.87
N PRO A 7 4.07 14.21 4.31
CA PRO A 7 4.20 13.53 5.61
C PRO A 7 5.40 12.58 5.72
N TYR A 8 6.16 12.40 4.62
CA TYR A 8 7.34 11.55 4.56
C TYR A 8 8.57 12.38 4.21
N SER A 9 9.60 12.28 5.05
CA SER A 9 10.92 12.80 4.73
C SER A 9 11.60 11.91 3.68
N PHE A 10 12.64 12.46 3.03
CA PHE A 10 13.48 11.66 2.13
C PHE A 10 14.09 10.43 2.84
N GLY A 11 14.40 10.55 4.14
CA GLY A 11 14.89 9.44 4.95
C GLY A 11 13.86 8.31 5.11
N ASP A 12 12.58 8.64 5.21
CA ASP A 12 11.50 7.64 5.37
C ASP A 12 11.31 6.81 4.10
N LEU A 13 11.40 7.45 2.93
CA LEU A 13 11.34 6.77 1.63
C LEU A 13 12.55 5.87 1.39
N GLN A 14 13.74 6.30 1.82
CA GLN A 14 14.94 5.47 1.74
C GLN A 14 14.82 4.24 2.64
N ALA A 15 14.39 4.40 3.90
CA ALA A 15 14.18 3.29 4.82
C ALA A 15 13.14 2.30 4.30
N ALA A 16 12.04 2.79 3.71
CA ALA A 16 11.05 1.93 3.07
C ALA A 16 11.62 1.13 1.90
N THR A 17 12.50 1.74 1.09
CA THR A 17 13.17 1.06 -0.02
C THR A 17 14.08 -0.07 0.48
N GLU A 18 14.88 0.20 1.51
CA GLU A 18 15.75 -0.81 2.14
C GLU A 18 14.95 -1.97 2.77
N ALA A 19 13.80 -1.66 3.37
CA ALA A 19 12.89 -2.66 3.93
C ALA A 19 12.26 -3.54 2.83
N ILE A 20 11.88 -2.95 1.68
CA ILE A 20 11.40 -3.68 0.50
C ILE A 20 12.48 -4.63 0.00
N ASP A 21 13.71 -4.15 -0.19
CA ASP A 21 14.83 -4.98 -0.65
C ASP A 21 15.11 -6.13 0.33
N THR A 22 15.06 -5.86 1.63
CA THR A 22 15.21 -6.88 2.67
C THR A 22 14.12 -7.95 2.55
N LEU A 23 12.86 -7.53 2.41
CA LEU A 23 11.72 -8.44 2.29
C LEU A 23 11.80 -9.29 1.00
N LEU A 24 12.20 -8.68 -0.12
CA LEU A 24 12.39 -9.38 -1.40
C LEU A 24 13.46 -10.48 -1.30
N ASN A 25 14.50 -10.26 -0.49
CA ASN A 25 15.61 -11.18 -0.28
C ASN A 25 15.39 -12.18 0.90
N SER A 26 14.30 -12.08 1.64
CA SER A 26 14.01 -12.88 2.85
C SER A 26 13.71 -14.37 2.61
N GLY A 27 13.67 -14.82 1.35
CA GLY A 27 13.28 -16.19 0.98
C GLY A 27 11.78 -16.47 1.06
N ILE A 28 10.94 -15.47 1.40
CA ILE A 28 9.48 -15.60 1.33
C ILE A 28 9.03 -15.92 -0.10
N SER A 29 8.11 -16.88 -0.24
CA SER A 29 7.55 -17.24 -1.54
C SER A 29 6.69 -16.10 -2.12
N ASP A 30 6.60 -16.01 -3.45
CA ASP A 30 5.73 -15.02 -4.14
C ASP A 30 4.28 -15.14 -3.66
N HIS A 31 3.78 -16.37 -3.52
CA HIS A 31 2.42 -16.64 -3.06
C HIS A 31 2.18 -16.14 -1.63
N ALA A 32 3.11 -16.43 -0.70
CA ALA A 32 2.97 -15.97 0.69
C ALA A 32 3.05 -14.44 0.79
N LEU A 33 3.93 -13.81 0.00
CA LEU A 33 4.07 -12.37 -0.05
C LEU A 33 2.81 -11.70 -0.62
N HIS A 34 2.24 -12.27 -1.68
CA HIS A 34 0.99 -11.79 -2.26
C HIS A 34 -0.20 -11.95 -1.30
N ALA A 35 -0.31 -13.09 -0.61
CA ALA A 35 -1.35 -13.30 0.40
C ALA A 35 -1.29 -12.24 1.51
N ARG A 36 -0.08 -11.95 2.02
CA ARG A 36 0.12 -10.85 3.00
C ARG A 36 -0.26 -9.49 2.44
N ALA A 37 0.08 -9.20 1.18
CA ALA A 37 -0.29 -7.94 0.53
C ALA A 37 -1.82 -7.80 0.41
N ARG A 38 -2.53 -8.88 0.08
CA ARG A 38 -4.00 -8.92 0.02
C ARG A 38 -4.62 -8.64 1.39
N GLU A 39 -4.13 -9.29 2.44
CA GLU A 39 -4.57 -9.08 3.82
C GLU A 39 -4.36 -7.62 4.26
N ALA A 40 -3.21 -7.03 3.93
CA ALA A 40 -2.91 -5.62 4.19
C ALA A 40 -3.90 -4.67 3.48
N LEU A 41 -4.22 -4.94 2.22
CA LEU A 41 -5.20 -4.13 1.48
C LEU A 41 -6.62 -4.25 2.03
N ASP A 42 -6.99 -5.37 2.64
CA ASP A 42 -8.32 -5.56 3.22
C ASP A 42 -8.59 -4.65 4.43
N VAL A 43 -7.54 -4.13 5.09
CA VAL A 43 -7.66 -3.10 6.13
C VAL A 43 -8.34 -1.84 5.59
N LEU A 44 -8.17 -1.51 4.30
CA LEU A 44 -8.79 -0.34 3.66
C LEU A 44 -10.33 -0.47 3.49
N ASN A 45 -10.89 -1.67 3.70
CA ASN A 45 -12.34 -1.86 3.76
C ASN A 45 -12.95 -1.48 5.13
N LEU A 46 -12.13 -1.32 6.16
CA LEU A 46 -12.61 -0.94 7.49
C LEU A 46 -13.10 0.51 7.47
N GLU A 47 -14.20 0.79 8.17
CA GLU A 47 -14.78 2.14 8.25
C GLU A 47 -13.76 3.15 8.82
N ALA A 48 -12.96 2.73 9.80
CA ALA A 48 -11.90 3.56 10.37
C ALA A 48 -10.80 3.94 9.35
N ALA A 49 -10.61 3.15 8.30
CA ALA A 49 -9.66 3.39 7.22
C ALA A 49 -10.28 4.11 6.01
N ALA A 50 -11.57 4.49 6.07
CA ALA A 50 -12.24 5.17 4.98
C ALA A 50 -11.50 6.43 4.47
N PRO A 51 -10.92 7.29 5.33
CA PRO A 51 -10.13 8.45 4.86
C PRO A 51 -8.84 8.05 4.14
N CYS A 52 -8.27 6.89 4.45
CA CYS A 52 -7.08 6.37 3.78
C CYS A 52 -7.42 5.71 2.44
N ASN A 53 -8.58 5.05 2.35
CA ASN A 53 -9.03 4.40 1.12
C ASN A 53 -9.66 5.37 0.11
N LYS A 54 -10.32 6.41 0.62
CA LYS A 54 -10.85 7.54 -0.15
C LYS A 54 -10.38 8.88 0.46
N PRO A 55 -9.11 9.26 0.24
CA PRO A 55 -8.62 10.57 0.67
C PRO A 55 -9.47 11.73 0.14
N PRO A 56 -9.64 12.82 0.90
CA PRO A 56 -10.47 13.96 0.49
C PRO A 56 -10.04 14.61 -0.84
N TYR A 57 -8.74 14.58 -1.16
CA TYR A 57 -8.26 15.11 -2.44
C TYR A 57 -8.71 14.26 -3.64
N LEU A 58 -9.19 13.03 -3.43
CA LEU A 58 -9.77 12.22 -4.51
C LEU A 58 -11.20 12.64 -4.83
N GLU A 59 -11.91 13.29 -3.89
CA GLU A 59 -13.27 13.80 -4.13
C GLU A 59 -13.30 14.83 -5.25
N GLN A 60 -12.21 15.60 -5.44
CA GLN A 60 -12.09 16.56 -6.54
C GLN A 60 -12.11 15.90 -7.93
N PHE A 61 -11.84 14.59 -8.01
CA PHE A 61 -11.90 13.82 -9.25
C PHE A 61 -13.22 13.07 -9.43
N ALA A 62 -14.11 13.09 -8.43
CA ALA A 62 -15.43 12.43 -8.53
C ALA A 62 -16.28 12.99 -9.68
N ASP A 63 -16.11 14.29 -9.97
CA ASP A 63 -16.79 15.01 -11.06
C ASP A 63 -15.95 15.10 -12.35
N SER A 64 -14.74 14.53 -12.39
CA SER A 64 -13.89 14.54 -13.58
C SER A 64 -14.39 13.57 -14.65
N TRP A 65 -14.08 13.79 -15.93
CA TRP A 65 -14.54 12.93 -17.04
C TRP A 65 -13.44 11.99 -17.53
N PRO A 66 -13.67 10.65 -17.58
CA PRO A 66 -14.89 9.96 -17.18
C PRO A 66 -15.06 9.93 -15.65
N PRO A 67 -16.29 10.12 -15.13
CA PRO A 67 -16.52 10.04 -13.69
C PRO A 67 -16.13 8.65 -13.21
N SER A 68 -15.20 8.60 -12.26
CA SER A 68 -14.77 7.37 -11.61
C SER A 68 -15.23 7.38 -10.15
N PRO A 69 -16.53 7.21 -9.87
CA PRO A 69 -17.05 7.10 -8.50
C PRO A 69 -16.51 5.86 -7.76
N ALA A 70 -15.77 4.99 -8.46
CA ALA A 70 -15.22 3.74 -7.96
C ALA A 70 -13.73 3.80 -7.59
N PHE A 71 -13.00 4.87 -7.92
CA PHE A 71 -11.57 4.92 -7.59
C PHE A 71 -11.36 4.97 -6.07
N THR A 72 -10.61 4.00 -5.59
CA THR A 72 -10.16 3.85 -4.21
C THR A 72 -8.68 3.50 -4.22
N VAL A 73 -7.96 3.86 -3.15
CA VAL A 73 -6.56 3.47 -2.99
C VAL A 73 -6.42 1.95 -3.05
N LYS A 74 -7.37 1.21 -2.46
CA LYS A 74 -7.42 -0.24 -2.58
C LYS A 74 -7.53 -0.69 -4.05
N SER A 75 -8.51 -0.17 -4.80
CA SER A 75 -8.69 -0.56 -6.20
C SER A 75 -7.48 -0.24 -7.09
N LEU A 76 -6.71 0.81 -6.76
CA LEU A 76 -5.45 1.11 -7.44
C LEU A 76 -4.44 -0.02 -7.23
N PHE A 77 -4.19 -0.41 -5.97
CA PHE A 77 -3.21 -1.46 -5.67
C PHE A 77 -3.66 -2.84 -6.16
N GLU A 78 -4.95 -3.16 -6.05
CA GLU A 78 -5.51 -4.39 -6.65
C GLU A 78 -5.30 -4.40 -8.16
N SER A 79 -5.60 -3.29 -8.85
CA SER A 79 -5.35 -3.18 -10.30
C SER A 79 -3.87 -3.30 -10.66
N MET A 80 -2.96 -2.78 -9.84
CA MET A 80 -1.52 -2.94 -10.08
C MET A 80 -1.09 -4.40 -9.96
N LEU A 81 -1.59 -5.13 -8.95
CA LEU A 81 -1.32 -6.56 -8.80
C LEU A 81 -1.86 -7.34 -10.00
N ASP A 82 -3.12 -7.12 -10.37
CA ASP A 82 -3.78 -7.79 -11.50
C ASP A 82 -3.02 -7.53 -12.81
N VAL A 83 -2.68 -6.27 -13.11
CA VAL A 83 -1.94 -5.91 -14.34
C VAL A 83 -0.54 -6.56 -14.36
N THR A 84 0.15 -6.59 -13.22
CA THR A 84 1.48 -7.25 -13.18
C THR A 84 1.38 -8.76 -13.38
N GLU A 85 0.31 -9.40 -12.91
CA GLU A 85 0.03 -10.82 -13.14
C GLU A 85 -0.36 -11.09 -14.59
N ASP A 86 -1.30 -10.32 -15.15
CA ASP A 86 -1.81 -10.43 -16.52
C ASP A 86 -0.70 -10.26 -17.56
N LEU A 87 0.25 -9.35 -17.31
CA LEU A 87 1.41 -9.12 -18.18
C LEU A 87 2.54 -10.13 -17.95
N GLY A 88 2.41 -11.05 -17.00
CA GLY A 88 3.44 -12.04 -16.66
C GLY A 88 4.70 -11.42 -16.04
N LEU A 89 4.60 -10.22 -15.45
CA LEU A 89 5.70 -9.47 -14.86
C LEU A 89 6.01 -9.96 -13.45
N LYS A 90 6.57 -11.18 -13.32
CA LYS A 90 6.84 -11.84 -12.03
C LYS A 90 7.56 -10.95 -11.01
N GLN A 91 8.63 -10.26 -11.44
CA GLN A 91 9.37 -9.36 -10.54
C GLN A 91 8.54 -8.12 -10.16
N GLY A 92 7.74 -7.58 -11.08
CA GLY A 92 6.83 -6.47 -10.80
C GLY A 92 5.75 -6.85 -9.79
N PHE A 93 5.13 -8.02 -9.96
CA PHE A 93 4.15 -8.58 -9.04
C PHE A 93 4.74 -8.79 -7.63
N ARG A 94 5.94 -9.38 -7.55
CA ARG A 94 6.65 -9.59 -6.28
C ARG A 94 7.00 -8.26 -5.62
N TYR A 95 7.52 -7.29 -6.38
CA TYR A 95 7.84 -5.95 -5.89
C TYR A 95 6.62 -5.22 -5.35
N THR A 96 5.53 -5.17 -6.12
CA THR A 96 4.27 -4.53 -5.70
C THR A 96 3.74 -5.17 -4.42
N SER A 97 3.76 -6.50 -4.33
CA SER A 97 3.35 -7.22 -3.11
C SER A 97 4.23 -6.86 -1.91
N ALA A 98 5.56 -6.79 -2.08
CA ALA A 98 6.49 -6.38 -1.03
C ALA A 98 6.27 -4.93 -0.58
N ALA A 99 6.08 -4.01 -1.52
CA ALA A 99 5.83 -2.60 -1.23
C ALA A 99 4.57 -2.44 -0.38
N ILE A 100 3.47 -3.09 -0.76
CA ILE A 100 2.22 -3.07 0.02
C ILE A 100 2.46 -3.58 1.45
N CYS A 101 3.18 -4.69 1.61
CA CYS A 101 3.50 -5.24 2.94
C CYS A 101 4.30 -4.24 3.79
N VAL A 102 5.38 -3.68 3.25
CA VAL A 102 6.26 -2.76 3.99
C VAL A 102 5.52 -1.50 4.42
N PHE A 103 4.77 -0.88 3.50
CA PHE A 103 4.03 0.34 3.84
C PHE A 103 2.86 0.09 4.77
N SER A 104 2.25 -1.10 4.73
CA SER A 104 1.23 -1.50 5.70
C SER A 104 1.81 -1.75 7.09
N ASP A 105 2.94 -2.47 7.18
CA ASP A 105 3.60 -2.76 8.46
C ASP A 105 4.10 -1.46 9.12
N ALA A 106 4.63 -0.51 8.34
CA ALA A 106 5.02 0.82 8.84
C ALA A 106 3.83 1.67 9.32
N ALA A 107 2.62 1.43 8.80
CA ALA A 107 1.39 2.06 9.25
C ALA A 107 0.81 1.39 10.52
N HIS A 108 1.44 0.33 11.03
CA HIS A 108 1.06 -0.39 12.25
C HIS A 108 2.13 -0.29 13.36
N PRO A 109 2.54 0.90 13.85
CA PRO A 109 3.47 0.99 14.98
C PRO A 109 2.83 0.69 16.36
N VAL A 110 1.62 0.14 16.43
CA VAL A 110 0.90 -0.03 17.71
C VAL A 110 0.26 -1.41 17.81
N ASN A 111 1.03 -2.41 18.28
CA ASN A 111 0.49 -3.52 19.09
C ASN A 111 1.55 -4.38 19.81
N GLU A 112 2.79 -3.90 20.02
CA GLU A 112 3.75 -4.61 20.91
C GLU A 112 3.73 -4.12 22.37
N GLY A 113 2.81 -3.21 22.74
CA GLY A 113 2.81 -2.55 24.05
C GLY A 113 1.59 -2.76 24.95
N VAL A 114 0.55 -3.51 24.54
CA VAL A 114 -0.73 -3.59 25.30
C VAL A 114 -1.12 -5.02 25.71
N GLU A 115 -0.20 -5.99 25.68
CA GLU A 115 -0.42 -7.27 26.37
C GLU A 115 0.84 -7.70 27.13
N ARG A 116 1.04 -7.09 28.31
CA ARG A 116 1.69 -7.68 29.50
C ARG A 116 1.73 -6.66 30.65
N ALA A 117 0.61 -6.51 31.35
CA ALA A 117 0.55 -6.13 32.75
C ALA A 117 -0.80 -6.56 33.33
#